data_AF-A0A224VIE0-F1
#
_entry.id   AF-A0A224VIE0-F1
#
_cell.length_a   1.000
_cell.length_b   1.000
_cell.length_c   1.000
_cell.angle_alpha   90.00
_cell.angle_beta   90.00
_cell.angle_gamma   90.00
#
_symmetry.space_group_name_H-M   'P 1'
#
loop_
_entity.id
_entity.type
_entity.pdbx_description
1 polymer ?
#
loop_
_entity_poly.entity_id
_entity_poly.type
_entity_poly.pdbx_seq_one_letter_code
_entity_poly.pdbx_strand_id
1 'polypeptide(L)'
;MNKVSASAKNSDTRSKQQTILSMLGLLTSKVLGENTYAKSSIYSEGITRGLRSFLPGPLQPSVSLAEFKMSKPMQMGYLAAAKDLKHVSIDQFNYMSLWATGDDDSSVVNRAAGTQFSDYLSQSQAPDKYILGYKTAVIQFVRAIAGAGGVVYRINSALQNLDLNQQQTLVSQWFDHVNGYMDGASPFEVVNNQTTKPSAVDQAIAVGVAKEISDGFLNNQPIGDVDQPLLGNYSYNEDDFSDEQDLPKMMTNTIGKVSLTEDINLFVNHTLAGMLNALGSIGLDALIDAKFNQANPDLVGAAATSATYQETVLEKTQTAIEAIGNYLNLPTSGADLAEKLAVLNLSNAASARNAKHQNYQLRYSRVLENDRPQVNDRGETVKVAYGIFETTHQILQNIFLTTLMVPYTMTRNRLLEQIAAGQYTTPRKVLEPSLQVEATLFDYIDALARFQVDQLIGLVERGKKDYDGMSTAGSFSAFSHLMRVYPEVKAINPSYAEMSKATKQVYYWLYQSSFKDTLPDNERAKID
;
A
#
# COMPACT_ATOMS: atom_id res chain seq x y z
N MET A 1 41.53 24.98 45.89
CA MET A 1 41.33 25.09 44.42
C MET A 1 41.52 23.70 43.82
N ASN A 2 40.43 23.01 43.49
CA ASN A 2 40.46 21.80 42.69
C ASN A 2 39.54 22.02 41.49
N LYS A 3 40.13 22.02 40.29
CA LYS A 3 39.42 22.09 39.01
C LYS A 3 38.60 20.80 38.86
N VAL A 4 37.28 20.92 38.90
CA VAL A 4 36.39 19.84 38.47
C VAL A 4 36.53 19.72 36.94
N SER A 5 36.87 18.52 36.51
CA SER A 5 37.08 18.12 35.12
C SER A 5 35.84 18.37 34.25
N ALA A 6 35.99 19.20 33.24
CA ALA A 6 35.02 19.44 32.19
C ALA A 6 34.94 18.26 31.19
N SER A 7 34.59 17.05 31.65
CA SER A 7 34.45 15.88 30.77
C SER A 7 33.14 15.09 30.95
N ALA A 8 32.10 15.69 31.54
CA ALA A 8 30.77 15.09 31.67
C ALA A 8 29.66 15.91 31.00
N LYS A 9 29.99 16.60 29.89
CA LYS A 9 29.01 17.12 28.93
C LYS A 9 29.37 16.59 27.54
N ASN A 10 29.34 15.26 27.38
CA ASN A 10 29.25 14.71 26.05
C ASN A 10 27.81 14.90 25.56
N SER A 11 27.73 15.61 24.45
CA SER A 11 26.57 16.13 23.74
C SER A 11 25.58 15.05 23.33
N ASP A 12 24.43 15.01 24.01
CA ASP A 12 23.21 14.44 23.44
C ASP A 12 22.33 15.61 22.95
N THR A 13 22.80 16.25 21.87
CA THR A 13 22.20 17.47 21.30
C THR A 13 21.14 17.19 20.24
N ARG A 14 20.63 15.95 20.15
CA ARG A 14 19.51 15.65 19.24
C ARG A 14 18.20 16.11 19.88
N SER A 15 17.42 16.91 19.14
CA SER A 15 16.07 17.25 19.59
C SER A 15 15.21 15.98 19.67
N LYS A 16 14.20 15.95 20.55
CA LYS A 16 13.24 14.81 20.63
C LYS A 16 12.64 14.46 19.26
N GLN A 17 12.43 15.47 18.42
CA GLN A 17 12.02 15.36 17.01
C GLN A 17 12.97 14.52 16.18
N GLN A 18 14.27 14.81 16.26
CA GLN A 18 15.28 14.09 15.51
C GLN A 18 15.37 12.63 15.96
N THR A 19 15.13 12.32 17.23
CA THR A 19 15.12 10.95 17.76
C THR A 19 13.89 10.17 17.30
N ILE A 20 12.69 10.76 17.36
CA ILE A 20 11.44 10.12 16.90
C ILE A 20 11.49 9.88 15.38
N LEU A 21 11.85 10.89 14.59
CA LEU A 21 11.97 10.76 13.13
C LEU A 21 13.11 9.81 12.73
N SER A 22 14.19 9.76 13.51
CA SER A 22 15.26 8.78 13.34
C SER A 22 14.77 7.35 13.56
N MET A 23 13.93 7.12 14.57
CA MET A 23 13.35 5.81 14.87
C MET A 23 12.33 5.42 13.80
N LEU A 24 11.42 6.32 13.47
CA LEU A 24 10.44 6.11 12.40
C LEU A 24 11.17 5.81 11.09
N GLY A 25 12.22 6.55 10.77
CA GLY A 25 13.02 6.32 9.58
C GLY A 25 13.72 4.95 9.57
N LEU A 26 14.16 4.45 10.71
CA LEU A 26 14.68 3.08 10.79
C LEU A 26 13.60 2.03 10.53
N LEU A 27 12.42 2.21 11.13
CA LEU A 27 11.33 1.27 11.01
C LEU A 27 10.76 1.25 9.58
N THR A 28 10.49 2.42 9.00
CA THR A 28 10.01 2.53 7.62
C THR A 28 11.03 1.97 6.64
N SER A 29 12.32 2.31 6.80
CA SER A 29 13.36 1.80 5.89
C SER A 29 13.57 0.29 5.94
N LYS A 30 13.38 -0.32 7.12
CA LYS A 30 13.49 -1.78 7.29
C LYS A 30 12.37 -2.52 6.57
N VAL A 31 11.20 -1.89 6.51
CA VAL A 31 9.94 -2.55 6.17
C VAL A 31 9.49 -2.22 4.74
N LEU A 32 9.74 -1.00 4.28
CA LEU A 32 9.36 -0.50 2.95
C LEU A 32 10.56 -0.37 1.99
N GLY A 33 11.78 -0.58 2.48
CA GLY A 33 13.02 -0.30 1.75
C GLY A 33 13.61 1.09 2.05
N GLU A 34 14.89 1.31 1.75
CA GLU A 34 15.68 2.44 2.26
C GLU A 34 15.07 3.84 1.98
N ASN A 35 14.96 4.66 3.03
CA ASN A 35 14.27 5.98 3.04
C ASN A 35 14.80 7.03 2.05
N THR A 36 16.05 6.91 1.61
CA THR A 36 16.67 7.85 0.66
C THR A 36 16.23 7.56 -0.78
N TYR A 37 15.66 6.38 -1.02
CA TYR A 37 15.34 5.83 -2.34
C TYR A 37 13.85 5.86 -2.67
N ALA A 38 12.99 6.04 -1.67
CA ALA A 38 11.54 6.14 -1.84
C ALA A 38 11.08 7.38 -2.65
N LYS A 39 11.97 8.34 -2.96
CA LYS A 39 11.61 9.60 -3.63
C LYS A 39 12.45 10.05 -4.84
N SER A 40 13.35 9.23 -5.37
CA SER A 40 14.02 9.60 -6.62
C SER A 40 14.17 8.42 -7.56
N SER A 41 13.42 8.51 -8.67
CA SER A 41 13.75 8.03 -10.03
C SER A 41 13.37 6.60 -10.38
N ILE A 42 12.82 6.42 -11.61
CA ILE A 42 12.12 5.21 -12.07
C ILE A 42 12.15 5.13 -13.61
N TYR A 43 12.70 4.05 -14.21
CA TYR A 43 11.98 3.12 -15.10
C TYR A 43 12.83 1.93 -15.61
N SER A 44 12.13 0.97 -16.22
CA SER A 44 12.59 -0.08 -17.15
C SER A 44 13.11 -1.43 -16.61
N GLU A 45 12.37 -2.04 -15.68
CA GLU A 45 12.06 -3.49 -15.77
C GLU A 45 10.58 -3.81 -15.44
N GLY A 46 9.78 -2.81 -15.04
CA GLY A 46 8.40 -2.99 -14.58
C GLY A 46 7.38 -3.39 -15.66
N ILE A 47 7.73 -3.32 -16.96
CA ILE A 47 6.77 -3.64 -18.03
C ILE A 47 6.78 -5.14 -18.38
N THR A 48 7.85 -5.88 -18.07
CA THR A 48 7.95 -7.30 -18.47
C THR A 48 7.61 -8.27 -17.34
N ARG A 49 7.59 -7.82 -16.07
CA ARG A 49 7.38 -8.66 -14.88
C ARG A 49 6.26 -8.09 -14.01
N GLY A 50 5.08 -7.91 -14.60
CA GLY A 50 3.91 -7.30 -13.95
C GLY A 50 3.52 -7.90 -12.59
N LEU A 51 2.52 -7.30 -11.95
CA LEU A 51 1.87 -7.75 -10.70
C LEU A 51 1.85 -9.28 -10.59
N ARG A 52 2.70 -9.85 -9.73
CA ARG A 52 2.85 -11.30 -9.61
C ARG A 52 1.93 -11.82 -8.52
N SER A 53 0.83 -12.45 -8.93
CA SER A 53 -0.10 -13.14 -8.03
C SER A 53 0.50 -14.34 -7.32
N PHE A 54 1.58 -14.90 -7.86
CA PHE A 54 2.23 -16.10 -7.37
C PHE A 54 3.74 -16.04 -7.61
N LEU A 55 4.46 -17.00 -7.04
CA LEU A 55 5.84 -17.26 -7.41
C LEU A 55 5.98 -17.35 -8.95
N PRO A 56 7.08 -16.84 -9.53
CA PRO A 56 7.27 -16.81 -10.98
C PRO A 56 7.37 -18.19 -11.64
N GLY A 57 7.54 -19.25 -10.84
CA GLY A 57 7.52 -20.64 -11.23
C GLY A 57 7.42 -21.54 -10.01
N PRO A 58 7.39 -22.88 -10.19
CA PRO A 58 7.50 -23.80 -9.06
C PRO A 58 8.85 -23.62 -8.35
N LEU A 59 8.84 -23.75 -7.02
CA LEU A 59 10.09 -23.76 -6.25
C LEU A 59 10.96 -24.94 -6.70
N GLN A 60 12.25 -24.69 -6.85
CA GLN A 60 13.22 -25.77 -7.04
C GLN A 60 13.22 -26.68 -5.80
N PRO A 61 13.51 -27.98 -5.99
CA PRO A 61 13.62 -28.89 -4.86
C PRO A 61 14.76 -28.43 -3.94
N SER A 62 14.44 -28.30 -2.64
CA SER A 62 15.46 -28.14 -1.61
C SER A 62 16.25 -29.44 -1.47
N VAL A 63 17.53 -29.33 -1.11
CA VAL A 63 18.35 -30.51 -0.81
C VAL A 63 17.76 -31.27 0.39
N SER A 64 17.83 -32.60 0.34
CA SER A 64 17.41 -33.45 1.47
C SER A 64 18.39 -33.33 2.66
N LEU A 65 17.90 -33.54 3.87
CA LEU A 65 18.75 -33.54 5.08
C LEU A 65 19.94 -34.53 4.97
N ALA A 66 19.71 -35.67 4.31
CA ALA A 66 20.77 -36.66 4.08
C ALA A 66 21.89 -36.12 3.19
N GLU A 67 21.55 -35.47 2.07
CA GLU A 67 22.54 -34.87 1.18
C GLU A 67 23.22 -33.65 1.84
N PHE A 68 22.49 -32.85 2.62
CA PHE A 68 23.04 -31.78 3.44
C PHE A 68 24.15 -32.29 4.37
N LYS A 69 23.92 -33.40 5.07
CA LYS A 69 24.90 -34.01 5.99
C LYS A 69 26.16 -34.56 5.29
N MET A 70 26.10 -34.85 3.99
CA MET A 70 27.23 -35.41 3.25
C MET A 70 28.32 -34.41 2.88
N SER A 71 28.08 -33.09 2.98
CA SER A 71 29.00 -32.07 2.47
C SER A 71 29.20 -30.90 3.44
N LYS A 72 30.41 -30.77 3.99
CA LYS A 72 30.78 -29.61 4.84
C LYS A 72 30.62 -28.26 4.14
N PRO A 73 31.05 -28.08 2.86
CA PRO A 73 30.78 -26.85 2.11
C PRO A 73 29.29 -26.52 2.02
N MET A 74 28.43 -27.53 1.83
CA MET A 74 26.98 -27.34 1.79
C MET A 74 26.42 -26.90 3.14
N GLN A 75 26.87 -27.53 4.23
CA GLN A 75 26.48 -27.13 5.59
C GLN A 75 26.90 -25.68 5.89
N MET A 76 28.13 -25.30 5.52
CA MET A 76 28.60 -23.93 5.66
C MET A 76 27.78 -22.94 4.83
N GLY A 77 27.39 -23.30 3.61
CA GLY A 77 26.52 -22.48 2.76
C GLY A 77 25.15 -22.22 3.39
N TYR A 78 24.53 -23.25 3.95
CA TYR A 78 23.26 -23.13 4.65
C TYR A 78 23.35 -22.23 5.89
N LEU A 79 24.37 -22.41 6.73
CA LEU A 79 24.55 -21.58 7.93
C LEU A 79 24.87 -20.13 7.59
N ALA A 80 25.65 -19.89 6.53
CA ALA A 80 25.91 -18.55 6.00
C ALA A 80 24.61 -17.90 5.51
N ALA A 81 23.74 -18.67 4.83
CA ALA A 81 22.43 -18.20 4.43
C ALA A 81 21.57 -17.84 5.65
N ALA A 82 21.40 -18.72 6.64
CA ALA A 82 20.64 -18.41 7.85
C ALA A 82 21.10 -17.08 8.48
N LYS A 83 22.43 -16.87 8.59
CA LYS A 83 22.98 -15.60 9.09
C LYS A 83 22.59 -14.37 8.25
N ASP A 84 22.64 -14.47 6.93
CA ASP A 84 22.23 -13.39 6.02
C ASP A 84 20.70 -13.18 6.06
N LEU A 85 19.92 -14.25 6.23
CA LEU A 85 18.46 -14.24 6.22
C LEU A 85 17.83 -13.45 7.38
N LYS A 86 18.55 -13.33 8.49
CA LYS A 86 18.17 -12.52 9.66
C LYS A 86 17.83 -11.05 9.35
N HIS A 87 18.35 -10.50 8.25
CA HIS A 87 18.21 -9.09 7.90
C HIS A 87 17.63 -8.85 6.51
N VAL A 88 16.87 -9.80 5.98
CA VAL A 88 16.24 -9.71 4.65
C VAL A 88 15.24 -8.58 4.57
N SER A 89 15.35 -7.78 3.52
CA SER A 89 14.35 -6.78 3.12
C SER A 89 13.30 -7.39 2.18
N ILE A 90 12.20 -6.66 1.99
CA ILE A 90 11.17 -7.00 1.00
C ILE A 90 11.74 -7.11 -0.42
N ASP A 91 12.63 -6.18 -0.80
CA ASP A 91 13.28 -6.18 -2.12
C ASP A 91 14.15 -7.44 -2.32
N GLN A 92 14.98 -7.75 -1.33
CA GLN A 92 15.82 -8.95 -1.35
C GLN A 92 14.99 -10.22 -1.42
N PHE A 93 13.84 -10.26 -0.74
CA PHE A 93 12.92 -11.40 -0.79
C PHE A 93 12.37 -11.66 -2.21
N ASN A 94 12.11 -10.61 -3.01
CA ASN A 94 11.69 -10.77 -4.40
C ASN A 94 12.78 -11.45 -5.25
N TYR A 95 14.04 -11.06 -5.08
CA TYR A 95 15.17 -11.71 -5.77
C TYR A 95 15.44 -13.13 -5.26
N MET A 96 15.27 -13.36 -3.96
CA MET A 96 15.29 -14.72 -3.40
C MET A 96 14.20 -15.59 -4.01
N SER A 97 13.01 -15.05 -4.23
CA SER A 97 11.91 -15.78 -4.87
C SER A 97 12.25 -16.16 -6.31
N LEU A 98 12.82 -15.23 -7.08
CA LEU A 98 13.35 -15.51 -8.43
C LEU A 98 14.40 -16.63 -8.41
N TRP A 99 15.40 -16.52 -7.52
CA TRP A 99 16.46 -17.50 -7.41
C TRP A 99 15.95 -18.89 -6.98
N ALA A 100 15.04 -18.92 -6.00
CA ALA A 100 14.40 -20.15 -5.51
C ALA A 100 13.57 -20.86 -6.59
N THR A 101 13.09 -20.13 -7.60
CA THR A 101 12.39 -20.70 -8.77
C THR A 101 13.29 -21.03 -9.96
N GLY A 102 14.60 -20.77 -9.86
CA GLY A 102 15.59 -21.18 -10.86
C GLY A 102 16.16 -20.06 -11.74
N ASP A 103 15.93 -18.79 -11.41
CA ASP A 103 16.65 -17.67 -12.06
C ASP A 103 18.05 -17.55 -11.42
N ASP A 104 19.03 -18.21 -12.04
CA ASP A 104 20.43 -18.24 -11.59
C ASP A 104 21.29 -17.13 -12.23
N ASP A 105 20.67 -16.09 -12.82
CA ASP A 105 21.39 -14.93 -13.34
C ASP A 105 22.23 -14.27 -12.22
N SER A 106 23.46 -13.89 -12.54
CA SER A 106 24.37 -13.29 -11.57
C SER A 106 23.80 -12.03 -10.90
N SER A 107 23.01 -11.23 -11.62
CA SER A 107 22.32 -10.05 -11.07
C SER A 107 21.26 -10.44 -10.03
N VAL A 108 20.53 -11.53 -10.24
CA VAL A 108 19.52 -12.05 -9.32
C VAL A 108 20.18 -12.66 -8.08
N VAL A 109 21.18 -13.52 -8.28
CA VAL A 109 21.92 -14.15 -7.16
C VAL A 109 22.60 -13.09 -6.31
N ASN A 110 23.20 -12.06 -6.93
CA ASN A 110 23.85 -10.97 -6.20
C ASN A 110 22.88 -10.14 -5.36
N ARG A 111 21.63 -9.98 -5.80
CA ARG A 111 20.59 -9.25 -5.05
C ARG A 111 19.85 -10.12 -4.03
N ALA A 112 19.77 -11.42 -4.26
CA ALA A 112 19.16 -12.38 -3.34
C ALA A 112 20.09 -12.73 -2.16
N ALA A 113 21.39 -12.86 -2.42
CA ALA A 113 22.38 -13.29 -1.45
C ALA A 113 22.91 -12.12 -0.59
N GLY A 114 23.33 -12.41 0.64
CA GLY A 114 23.86 -11.41 1.56
C GLY A 114 25.39 -11.34 1.57
N THR A 115 25.91 -10.68 2.60
CA THR A 115 27.36 -10.48 2.76
C THR A 115 28.10 -11.79 3.05
N GLN A 116 27.52 -12.63 3.90
CA GLN A 116 28.15 -13.89 4.28
C GLN A 116 28.25 -14.84 3.09
N PHE A 117 27.30 -14.79 2.15
CA PHE A 117 27.40 -15.53 0.90
C PHE A 117 28.75 -15.33 0.22
N SER A 118 29.15 -14.09 0.00
CA SER A 118 30.38 -13.73 -0.73
C SER A 118 31.63 -14.07 0.07
N ASP A 119 31.61 -13.74 1.37
CA ASP A 119 32.74 -13.93 2.28
C ASP A 119 33.15 -15.40 2.31
N TYR A 120 32.19 -16.31 2.51
CA TYR A 120 32.46 -17.74 2.60
C TYR A 120 32.58 -18.43 1.24
N LEU A 121 31.93 -17.93 0.19
CA LEU A 121 32.10 -18.47 -1.17
C LEU A 121 33.55 -18.37 -1.63
N SER A 122 34.20 -17.23 -1.38
CA SER A 122 35.61 -17.01 -1.74
C SER A 122 36.60 -17.94 -1.02
N GLN A 123 36.18 -18.50 0.11
CA GLN A 123 36.98 -19.39 0.96
C GLN A 123 36.64 -20.87 0.74
N SER A 124 35.59 -21.17 -0.03
CA SER A 124 35.09 -22.53 -0.22
C SER A 124 35.96 -23.32 -1.20
N GLN A 125 36.33 -24.54 -0.81
CA GLN A 125 37.02 -25.50 -1.70
C GLN A 125 36.07 -26.23 -2.65
N ALA A 126 34.75 -26.10 -2.47
CA ALA A 126 33.72 -26.63 -3.36
C ALA A 126 32.59 -25.61 -3.53
N PRO A 127 32.78 -24.58 -4.38
CA PRO A 127 31.82 -23.49 -4.57
C PRO A 127 30.41 -23.96 -4.92
N ASP A 128 30.26 -24.93 -5.82
CA ASP A 128 28.95 -25.41 -6.27
C ASP A 128 28.15 -26.05 -5.14
N LYS A 129 28.81 -26.83 -4.28
CA LYS A 129 28.17 -27.45 -3.11
C LYS A 129 27.81 -26.43 -2.03
N TYR A 130 28.64 -25.40 -1.86
CA TYR A 130 28.34 -24.27 -0.99
C TYR A 130 27.12 -23.47 -1.48
N ILE A 131 27.08 -23.12 -2.78
CA ILE A 131 25.97 -22.40 -3.40
C ILE A 131 24.67 -23.20 -3.24
N LEU A 132 24.72 -24.51 -3.49
CA LEU A 132 23.57 -25.39 -3.34
C LEU A 132 23.06 -25.43 -1.88
N GLY A 133 23.95 -25.44 -0.90
CA GLY A 133 23.59 -25.35 0.53
C GLY A 133 22.95 -24.02 0.89
N TYR A 134 23.51 -22.90 0.40
CA TYR A 134 22.94 -21.57 0.60
C TYR A 134 21.54 -21.46 -0.03
N LYS A 135 21.42 -21.90 -1.29
CA LYS A 135 20.16 -21.91 -2.04
C LYS A 135 19.09 -22.78 -1.36
N THR A 136 19.49 -23.85 -0.67
CA THR A 136 18.55 -24.70 0.10
C THR A 136 17.86 -23.92 1.22
N ALA A 137 18.60 -23.15 2.02
CA ALA A 137 18.01 -22.30 3.06
C ALA A 137 17.12 -21.21 2.44
N VAL A 138 17.54 -20.59 1.33
CA VAL A 138 16.74 -19.61 0.58
C VAL A 138 15.42 -20.22 0.11
N ILE A 139 15.43 -21.43 -0.46
CA ILE A 139 14.22 -22.14 -0.91
C ILE A 139 13.28 -22.41 0.26
N GLN A 140 13.79 -22.89 1.40
CA GLN A 140 12.97 -23.14 2.60
C GLN A 140 12.36 -21.84 3.15
N PHE A 141 13.15 -20.77 3.21
CA PHE A 141 12.68 -19.43 3.61
C PHE A 141 11.54 -18.93 2.71
N VAL A 142 11.75 -18.96 1.38
CA VAL A 142 10.73 -18.55 0.40
C VAL A 142 9.50 -19.47 0.47
N ARG A 143 9.68 -20.78 0.69
CA ARG A 143 8.57 -21.72 0.81
C ARG A 143 7.66 -21.39 2.00
N ALA A 144 8.23 -21.11 3.16
CA ALA A 144 7.47 -20.76 4.36
C ALA A 144 6.59 -19.51 4.16
N ILE A 145 7.07 -18.53 3.39
CA ILE A 145 6.41 -17.24 3.19
C ILE A 145 5.46 -17.28 1.98
N ALA A 146 5.94 -17.77 0.84
CA ALA A 146 5.32 -17.63 -0.48
C ALA A 146 4.99 -18.97 -1.17
N GLY A 147 5.36 -20.10 -0.57
CA GLY A 147 5.03 -21.43 -1.09
C GLY A 147 3.55 -21.79 -0.94
N ALA A 148 3.17 -22.96 -1.46
CA ALA A 148 1.83 -23.50 -1.27
C ALA A 148 1.54 -23.71 0.24
N GLY A 149 0.57 -22.98 0.78
CA GLY A 149 0.26 -22.98 2.22
C GLY A 149 1.12 -22.05 3.08
N GLY A 150 2.02 -21.28 2.47
CA GLY A 150 2.82 -20.25 3.14
C GLY A 150 1.99 -19.06 3.62
N VAL A 151 2.63 -18.17 4.38
CA VAL A 151 1.98 -17.04 5.06
C VAL A 151 1.18 -16.13 4.10
N VAL A 152 1.76 -15.77 2.95
CA VAL A 152 1.09 -14.88 1.97
C VAL A 152 -0.19 -15.50 1.43
N TYR A 153 -0.16 -16.79 1.11
CA TYR A 153 -1.34 -17.51 0.64
C TYR A 153 -2.45 -17.53 1.70
N ARG A 154 -2.09 -17.76 2.97
CA ARG A 154 -3.04 -17.78 4.09
C ARG A 154 -3.70 -16.41 4.29
N ILE A 155 -2.91 -15.33 4.29
CA ILE A 155 -3.41 -13.96 4.42
C ILE A 155 -4.37 -13.62 3.27
N ASN A 156 -3.94 -13.86 2.02
CA ASN A 156 -4.73 -13.54 0.85
C ASN A 156 -6.06 -14.33 0.83
N SER A 157 -6.00 -15.63 1.15
CA SER A 157 -7.20 -16.47 1.21
C SER A 157 -8.16 -16.02 2.30
N ALA A 158 -7.65 -15.65 3.48
CA ALA A 158 -8.50 -15.17 4.57
C ALA A 158 -9.20 -13.85 4.21
N LEU A 159 -8.47 -12.90 3.61
CA LEU A 159 -9.03 -11.62 3.16
C LEU A 159 -10.08 -11.80 2.05
N GLN A 160 -9.82 -12.68 1.08
CA GLN A 160 -10.74 -12.93 -0.03
C GLN A 160 -12.02 -13.66 0.37
N ASN A 161 -11.99 -14.40 1.48
CA ASN A 161 -13.15 -15.13 1.99
C ASN A 161 -14.07 -14.28 2.87
N LEU A 162 -13.72 -13.03 3.16
CA LEU A 162 -14.56 -12.13 3.95
C LEU A 162 -15.83 -11.78 3.19
N ASP A 163 -16.98 -11.91 3.84
CA ASP A 163 -18.23 -11.36 3.33
C ASP A 163 -18.26 -9.82 3.43
N LEU A 164 -19.28 -9.19 2.83
CA LEU A 164 -19.37 -7.72 2.82
C LEU A 164 -19.46 -7.11 4.23
N ASN A 165 -20.14 -7.75 5.18
CA ASN A 165 -20.30 -7.21 6.54
C ASN A 165 -18.99 -7.31 7.32
N GLN A 166 -18.25 -8.41 7.13
CA GLN A 166 -16.92 -8.60 7.70
C GLN A 166 -15.93 -7.60 7.09
N GLN A 167 -16.00 -7.34 5.77
CA GLN A 167 -15.21 -6.31 5.11
C GLN A 167 -15.55 -4.91 5.64
N GLN A 168 -16.84 -4.58 5.80
CA GLN A 168 -17.28 -3.31 6.40
C GLN A 168 -16.74 -3.12 7.81
N THR A 169 -16.86 -4.15 8.65
CA THR A 169 -16.35 -4.14 10.02
C THR A 169 -14.84 -3.92 10.03
N LEU A 170 -14.11 -4.67 9.22
CA LEU A 170 -12.65 -4.54 9.07
C LEU A 170 -12.27 -3.12 8.66
N VAL A 171 -12.85 -2.58 7.59
CA VAL A 171 -12.49 -1.25 7.07
C VAL A 171 -12.83 -0.14 8.05
N SER A 172 -13.98 -0.20 8.73
CA SER A 172 -14.35 0.80 9.73
C SER A 172 -13.40 0.79 10.91
N GLN A 173 -13.17 -0.38 11.52
CA GLN A 173 -12.29 -0.49 12.69
C GLN A 173 -10.85 -0.09 12.36
N TRP A 174 -10.39 -0.46 11.16
CA TRP A 174 -9.05 -0.11 10.71
C TRP A 174 -8.93 1.39 10.47
N PHE A 175 -9.91 2.01 9.83
CA PHE A 175 -9.96 3.46 9.69
C PHE A 175 -9.97 4.18 11.04
N ASP A 176 -10.82 3.76 11.99
CA ASP A 176 -10.92 4.38 13.32
C ASP A 176 -9.58 4.29 14.07
N HIS A 177 -8.90 3.15 13.96
CA HIS A 177 -7.57 2.94 14.53
C HIS A 177 -6.53 3.89 13.93
N VAL A 178 -6.54 4.09 12.61
CA VAL A 178 -5.60 4.97 11.90
C VAL A 178 -5.90 6.44 12.16
N ASN A 179 -7.16 6.84 11.99
CA ASN A 179 -7.61 8.21 12.22
C ASN A 179 -7.38 8.63 13.67
N GLY A 180 -7.44 7.70 14.64
CA GLY A 180 -7.14 7.97 16.04
C GLY A 180 -5.73 8.51 16.31
N TYR A 181 -4.74 8.22 15.45
CA TYR A 181 -3.40 8.81 15.57
C TYR A 181 -3.04 9.78 14.44
N MET A 182 -3.71 9.71 13.28
CA MET A 182 -3.54 10.70 12.21
C MET A 182 -4.25 12.02 12.53
N ASP A 183 -5.34 11.99 13.31
CA ASP A 183 -6.09 13.17 13.79
C ASP A 183 -6.44 14.15 12.66
N GLY A 184 -6.89 13.61 11.52
CA GLY A 184 -7.23 14.38 10.31
C GLY A 184 -6.02 14.97 9.55
N ALA A 185 -4.79 14.58 9.88
CA ALA A 185 -3.63 14.96 9.09
C ALA A 185 -3.59 14.21 7.75
N SER A 186 -3.17 14.90 6.70
CA SER A 186 -3.11 14.29 5.37
C SER A 186 -1.91 13.33 5.27
N PRO A 187 -2.09 12.12 4.72
CA PRO A 187 -1.00 11.17 4.47
C PRO A 187 -0.04 11.64 3.37
N PHE A 188 -0.41 12.70 2.63
CA PHE A 188 0.40 13.32 1.58
C PHE A 188 1.27 14.48 2.07
N GLU A 189 1.22 14.80 3.37
CA GLU A 189 2.08 15.80 3.99
C GLU A 189 3.35 15.18 4.58
N VAL A 190 4.48 15.87 4.44
CA VAL A 190 5.75 15.45 5.03
C VAL A 190 5.78 15.88 6.48
N VAL A 191 6.09 14.96 7.39
CA VAL A 191 6.32 15.29 8.81
C VAL A 191 7.46 16.31 8.91
N ASN A 192 7.15 17.52 9.35
CA ASN A 192 8.11 18.63 9.32
C ASN A 192 9.28 18.33 10.25
N ASN A 193 10.50 18.48 9.76
CA ASN A 193 11.74 18.17 10.46
C ASN A 193 12.73 19.35 10.50
N GLN A 194 12.35 20.50 9.94
CA GLN A 194 13.21 21.68 9.82
C GLN A 194 13.16 22.56 11.08
N THR A 195 12.18 22.32 11.96
CA THR A 195 12.05 23.02 13.24
C THR A 195 12.80 22.28 14.36
N THR A 196 13.17 23.00 15.42
CA THR A 196 13.81 22.40 16.61
C THR A 196 12.81 21.78 17.59
N LYS A 197 11.51 22.05 17.40
CA LYS A 197 10.39 21.47 18.14
C LYS A 197 9.31 21.01 17.14
N PRO A 198 8.87 19.74 17.18
CA PRO A 198 7.79 19.28 16.33
C PRO A 198 6.48 19.80 16.87
N SER A 199 5.48 19.95 16.01
CA SER A 199 4.11 20.12 16.50
C SER A 199 3.69 18.88 17.32
N ALA A 200 2.66 19.01 18.15
CA ALA A 200 2.11 17.86 18.85
C ALA A 200 1.55 16.81 17.86
N VAL A 201 0.99 17.30 16.74
CA VAL A 201 0.41 16.49 15.65
C VAL A 201 1.50 15.66 14.96
N ASP A 202 2.63 16.29 14.56
CA ASP A 202 3.77 15.59 13.95
C ASP A 202 4.31 14.45 14.84
N GLN A 203 4.30 14.66 16.16
CA GLN A 203 4.73 13.64 17.12
C GLN A 203 3.73 12.50 17.24
N ALA A 204 2.43 12.81 17.30
CA ALA A 204 1.37 11.81 17.38
C ALA A 204 1.38 10.91 16.14
N ILE A 205 1.46 11.50 14.95
CA ILE A 205 1.56 10.79 13.68
C ILE A 205 2.82 9.90 13.66
N ALA A 206 3.98 10.46 13.99
CA ALA A 206 5.22 9.69 13.92
C ALA A 206 5.26 8.53 14.92
N VAL A 207 4.69 8.70 16.11
CA VAL A 207 4.55 7.62 17.10
C VAL A 207 3.51 6.60 16.66
N GLY A 208 2.38 7.05 16.12
CA GLY A 208 1.30 6.20 15.58
C GLY A 208 1.79 5.31 14.45
N VAL A 209 2.42 5.89 13.43
CA VAL A 209 2.99 5.13 12.30
C VAL A 209 4.09 4.17 12.76
N ALA A 210 4.95 4.57 13.72
CA ALA A 210 5.96 3.67 14.26
C ALA A 210 5.32 2.48 15.00
N LYS A 211 4.23 2.71 15.73
CA LYS A 211 3.45 1.65 16.37
C LYS A 211 2.81 0.75 15.33
N GLU A 212 2.27 1.32 14.26
CA GLU A 212 1.64 0.58 13.17
C GLU A 212 2.61 -0.38 12.47
N ILE A 213 3.85 0.07 12.26
CA ILE A 213 4.90 -0.77 11.66
C ILE A 213 5.36 -1.89 12.61
N SER A 214 5.35 -1.65 13.92
CA SER A 214 5.91 -2.60 14.90
C SER A 214 4.90 -3.59 15.44
N ASP A 215 3.64 -3.16 15.59
CA ASP A 215 2.55 -3.89 16.26
C ASP A 215 1.19 -3.34 15.79
N GLY A 216 1.00 -3.29 14.47
CA GLY A 216 -0.15 -2.64 13.83
C GLY A 216 -1.46 -3.44 13.89
N PHE A 217 -2.45 -2.94 13.16
CA PHE A 217 -3.83 -3.43 13.24
C PHE A 217 -3.95 -4.95 12.95
N LEU A 218 -3.33 -5.43 11.87
CA LEU A 218 -3.43 -6.83 11.43
C LEU A 218 -2.75 -7.82 12.38
N ASN A 219 -1.90 -7.34 13.29
CA ASN A 219 -1.20 -8.18 14.28
C ASN A 219 -2.08 -8.47 15.50
N ASN A 220 -3.07 -7.60 15.75
CA ASN A 220 -3.80 -7.56 17.01
C ASN A 220 -5.30 -7.77 16.87
N GLN A 221 -5.87 -7.43 15.71
CA GLN A 221 -7.31 -7.51 15.50
C GLN A 221 -7.70 -8.82 14.80
N PRO A 222 -8.71 -9.55 15.32
CA PRO A 222 -9.27 -10.71 14.64
C PRO A 222 -9.94 -10.29 13.34
N ILE A 223 -9.88 -11.14 12.32
CA ILE A 223 -10.44 -10.84 10.99
C ILE A 223 -11.33 -12.00 10.53
N GLY A 224 -12.55 -11.64 10.11
CA GLY A 224 -13.59 -12.61 9.76
C GLY A 224 -14.09 -13.37 10.98
N ASP A 225 -14.48 -14.63 10.79
CA ASP A 225 -14.95 -15.51 11.87
C ASP A 225 -13.81 -16.16 12.68
N VAL A 226 -12.57 -15.76 12.43
CA VAL A 226 -11.40 -16.31 13.09
C VAL A 226 -11.11 -15.49 14.34
N ASP A 227 -11.11 -16.12 15.52
CA ASP A 227 -10.72 -15.52 16.81
C ASP A 227 -9.22 -15.17 16.91
N GLN A 228 -8.52 -15.08 15.78
CA GLN A 228 -7.07 -14.84 15.72
C GLN A 228 -6.75 -13.76 14.68
N PRO A 229 -5.75 -12.90 14.95
CA PRO A 229 -5.26 -11.94 13.97
C PRO A 229 -4.60 -12.60 12.75
N LEU A 230 -4.70 -11.96 11.58
CA LEU A 230 -4.08 -12.46 10.34
C LEU A 230 -2.55 -12.55 10.43
N LEU A 231 -1.95 -11.58 11.11
CA LEU A 231 -0.50 -11.46 11.32
C LEU A 231 -0.13 -11.63 12.80
N GLY A 232 -0.95 -12.35 13.56
CA GLY A 232 -0.61 -12.74 14.92
C GLY A 232 0.71 -13.52 14.94
N ASN A 233 1.35 -13.62 16.12
CA ASN A 233 2.68 -14.22 16.30
C ASN A 233 2.86 -15.54 15.53
N TYR A 234 3.41 -15.45 14.33
CA TYR A 234 3.67 -16.57 13.45
C TYR A 234 4.79 -17.41 14.03
N SER A 235 4.59 -18.72 14.02
CA SER A 235 5.56 -19.72 14.49
C SER A 235 5.76 -20.77 13.40
N TYR A 236 6.82 -20.59 12.63
CA TYR A 236 7.35 -21.62 11.75
C TYR A 236 7.93 -22.76 12.61
N ASN A 237 7.51 -23.99 12.31
CA ASN A 237 7.93 -25.20 13.02
C ASN A 237 8.26 -26.34 12.03
N GLU A 238 8.58 -26.02 10.77
CA GLU A 238 8.91 -27.01 9.74
C GLU A 238 10.44 -27.15 9.56
N ASP A 239 10.89 -27.58 8.38
CA ASP A 239 12.30 -27.90 8.10
C ASP A 239 13.24 -26.74 8.47
N ASP A 240 14.19 -27.03 9.34
CA ASP A 240 15.33 -26.18 9.68
C ASP A 240 16.57 -27.06 9.95
N PHE A 241 17.60 -26.93 9.11
CA PHE A 241 18.83 -27.71 9.21
C PHE A 241 19.93 -27.01 10.03
N SER A 242 19.63 -25.86 10.66
CA SER A 242 20.64 -25.04 11.35
C SER A 242 21.36 -25.80 12.47
N ASP A 243 20.65 -26.68 13.17
CA ASP A 243 21.19 -27.50 14.27
C ASP A 243 21.63 -28.91 13.82
N GLU A 244 21.41 -29.27 12.56
CA GLU A 244 21.65 -30.63 12.02
C GLU A 244 23.02 -30.81 11.34
N GLN A 245 23.97 -29.94 11.67
CA GLN A 245 25.28 -29.85 11.03
C GLN A 245 26.38 -30.59 11.82
N ASP A 246 27.41 -31.07 11.11
CA ASP A 246 28.57 -31.81 11.64
C ASP A 246 29.90 -31.03 11.46
N LEU A 247 29.84 -29.70 11.48
CA LEU A 247 30.97 -28.81 11.30
C LEU A 247 31.78 -28.64 12.59
N PRO A 248 33.11 -28.47 12.48
CA PRO A 248 33.95 -28.16 13.63
C PRO A 248 33.49 -26.87 14.33
N LYS A 249 33.48 -26.86 15.67
CA LYS A 249 33.07 -25.69 16.49
C LYS A 249 33.75 -24.37 16.11
N MET A 250 35.00 -24.41 15.65
CA MET A 250 35.71 -23.18 15.22
C MET A 250 35.04 -22.52 14.00
N MET A 251 34.48 -23.31 13.08
CA MET A 251 33.75 -22.80 11.91
C MET A 251 32.39 -22.23 12.31
N THR A 252 31.66 -22.93 13.17
CA THR A 252 30.34 -22.47 13.65
C THR A 252 30.45 -21.25 14.57
N ASN A 253 31.48 -21.16 15.40
CA ASN A 253 31.72 -19.99 16.28
C ASN A 253 31.96 -18.70 15.48
N THR A 254 32.54 -18.79 14.28
CA THR A 254 32.82 -17.62 13.43
C THR A 254 31.53 -17.09 12.78
N ILE A 255 30.59 -17.98 12.45
CA ILE A 255 29.26 -17.61 11.98
C ILE A 255 28.42 -17.04 13.14
N GLY A 256 28.47 -17.69 14.31
CA GLY A 256 27.64 -17.39 15.47
C GLY A 256 26.36 -18.26 15.49
N LYS A 257 25.50 -18.03 16.48
CA LYS A 257 24.20 -18.72 16.58
C LYS A 257 23.30 -18.26 15.43
N VAL A 258 22.77 -19.22 14.67
CA VAL A 258 21.85 -19.01 13.55
C VAL A 258 20.70 -20.00 13.65
N SER A 259 19.52 -19.61 13.19
CA SER A 259 18.37 -20.51 13.07
C SER A 259 17.45 -19.98 11.98
N LEU A 260 17.28 -20.78 10.93
CA LEU A 260 16.36 -20.44 9.85
C LEU A 260 14.94 -20.22 10.39
N THR A 261 14.52 -21.01 11.38
CA THR A 261 13.23 -20.84 12.06
C THR A 261 13.10 -19.49 12.73
N GLU A 262 14.10 -19.08 13.53
CA GLU A 262 14.13 -17.76 14.17
C GLU A 262 14.08 -16.65 13.11
N ASP A 263 14.81 -16.81 12.00
CA ASP A 263 14.91 -15.81 10.94
C ASP A 263 13.61 -15.68 10.11
N ILE A 264 12.93 -16.80 9.79
CA ILE A 264 11.61 -16.79 9.15
C ILE A 264 10.60 -16.09 10.06
N ASN A 265 10.54 -16.46 11.35
CA ASN A 265 9.64 -15.85 12.31
C ASN A 265 9.89 -14.35 12.45
N LEU A 266 11.17 -13.93 12.51
CA LEU A 266 11.55 -12.53 12.58
C LEU A 266 11.10 -11.76 11.33
N PHE A 267 11.28 -12.33 10.13
CA PHE A 267 10.87 -11.68 8.89
C PHE A 267 9.35 -11.54 8.80
N VAL A 268 8.60 -12.60 9.10
CA VAL A 268 7.13 -12.58 9.03
C VAL A 268 6.55 -11.61 10.06
N ASN A 269 6.94 -11.75 11.33
CA ASN A 269 6.34 -10.99 12.44
C ASN A 269 6.76 -9.52 12.50
N HIS A 270 7.84 -9.12 11.80
CA HIS A 270 8.30 -7.73 11.81
C HIS A 270 8.35 -7.09 10.42
N THR A 271 9.06 -7.71 9.47
CA THR A 271 9.29 -7.09 8.15
C THR A 271 8.03 -7.15 7.29
N LEU A 272 7.46 -8.33 7.11
CA LEU A 272 6.23 -8.51 6.33
C LEU A 272 5.03 -7.88 7.02
N ALA A 273 4.83 -8.17 8.31
CA ALA A 273 3.71 -7.63 9.07
C ALA A 273 3.72 -6.11 9.11
N GLY A 274 4.88 -5.50 9.40
CA GLY A 274 5.01 -4.05 9.39
C GLY A 274 4.71 -3.42 8.03
N MET A 275 5.04 -4.11 6.92
CA MET A 275 4.85 -3.59 5.57
C MET A 275 3.37 -3.60 5.21
N LEU A 276 2.68 -4.70 5.50
CA LEU A 276 1.24 -4.82 5.28
C LEU A 276 0.45 -3.84 6.13
N ASN A 277 0.81 -3.66 7.41
CA ASN A 277 0.20 -2.65 8.27
C ASN A 277 0.49 -1.24 7.73
N ALA A 278 1.72 -0.88 7.42
CA ALA A 278 2.04 0.47 6.95
C ALA A 278 1.32 0.83 5.64
N LEU A 279 1.36 -0.06 4.63
CA LEU A 279 0.72 0.17 3.34
C LEU A 279 -0.81 0.05 3.43
N GLY A 280 -1.34 -0.86 4.24
CA GLY A 280 -2.78 -1.00 4.46
C GLY A 280 -3.35 0.19 5.21
N SER A 281 -2.80 0.51 6.38
CA SER A 281 -3.27 1.56 7.28
C SER A 281 -3.23 2.94 6.63
N ILE A 282 -2.06 3.34 6.14
CA ILE A 282 -1.89 4.68 5.55
C ILE A 282 -2.46 4.71 4.12
N GLY A 283 -2.50 3.56 3.42
CA GLY A 283 -3.17 3.45 2.13
C GLY A 283 -4.68 3.65 2.21
N LEU A 284 -5.34 3.13 3.25
CA LEU A 284 -6.76 3.36 3.50
C LEU A 284 -7.05 4.84 3.74
N ASP A 285 -6.27 5.46 4.61
CA ASP A 285 -6.39 6.90 4.92
C ASP A 285 -6.17 7.75 3.66
N ALA A 286 -5.15 7.42 2.86
CA ALA A 286 -4.87 8.09 1.59
C ALA A 286 -5.97 7.91 0.54
N LEU A 287 -6.64 6.75 0.51
CA LEU A 287 -7.78 6.52 -0.36
C LEU A 287 -8.95 7.45 0.02
N ILE A 288 -9.22 7.60 1.31
CA ILE A 288 -10.29 8.48 1.80
C ILE A 288 -9.93 9.94 1.54
N ASP A 289 -8.75 10.38 2.00
CA ASP A 289 -8.28 11.76 1.88
C ASP A 289 -8.20 12.22 0.42
N ALA A 290 -7.76 11.37 -0.52
CA ALA A 290 -7.62 11.77 -1.93
C ALA A 290 -8.88 11.54 -2.79
N LYS A 291 -9.68 10.50 -2.49
CA LYS A 291 -10.72 10.03 -3.44
C LYS A 291 -12.14 10.12 -2.87
N PHE A 292 -12.33 9.85 -1.59
CA PHE A 292 -13.62 9.98 -0.92
C PHE A 292 -13.68 11.29 -0.12
N ASN A 293 -13.49 12.40 -0.84
CA ASN A 293 -13.62 13.75 -0.30
C ASN A 293 -14.50 14.60 -1.21
N GLN A 294 -15.01 15.70 -0.65
CA GLN A 294 -15.90 16.62 -1.35
C GLN A 294 -15.28 17.30 -2.58
N ALA A 295 -13.96 17.48 -2.60
CA ALA A 295 -13.23 18.15 -3.67
C ALA A 295 -12.97 17.24 -4.89
N ASN A 296 -13.32 15.95 -4.81
CA ASN A 296 -13.26 15.01 -5.92
C ASN A 296 -14.63 14.86 -6.62
N PRO A 297 -14.95 15.70 -7.63
CA PRO A 297 -16.24 15.61 -8.32
C PRO A 297 -16.38 14.37 -9.22
N ASP A 298 -15.26 13.71 -9.57
CA ASP A 298 -15.30 12.51 -10.41
C ASP A 298 -15.88 11.29 -9.67
N LEU A 299 -15.95 11.31 -8.34
CA LEU A 299 -16.53 10.19 -7.58
C LEU A 299 -17.99 9.90 -7.98
N VAL A 300 -18.77 10.92 -8.33
CA VAL A 300 -20.18 10.78 -8.78
C VAL A 300 -20.30 9.97 -10.08
N GLY A 301 -19.26 9.99 -10.92
CA GLY A 301 -19.15 9.22 -12.16
C GLY A 301 -18.46 7.86 -12.01
N ALA A 302 -17.95 7.52 -10.82
CA ALA A 302 -17.23 6.27 -10.57
C ALA A 302 -18.15 5.05 -10.38
N ALA A 303 -19.44 5.26 -10.11
CA ALA A 303 -20.41 4.19 -9.89
C ALA A 303 -20.56 3.31 -11.14
N ALA A 304 -20.36 1.99 -10.98
CA ALA A 304 -20.43 1.02 -12.08
C ALA A 304 -21.86 0.61 -12.49
N THR A 305 -22.88 1.11 -11.80
CA THR A 305 -24.27 0.78 -12.05
C THR A 305 -25.19 1.88 -11.55
N SER A 306 -26.39 1.97 -12.12
CA SER A 306 -27.51 2.78 -11.64
C SER A 306 -28.44 2.05 -10.65
N ALA A 307 -28.19 0.77 -10.35
CA ALA A 307 -29.03 -0.03 -9.43
C ALA A 307 -29.00 0.50 -7.97
N THR A 308 -30.10 0.29 -7.24
CA THR A 308 -30.25 0.72 -5.83
C THR A 308 -30.31 -0.43 -4.82
N TYR A 309 -30.38 -1.67 -5.30
CA TYR A 309 -30.37 -2.89 -4.48
C TYR A 309 -28.94 -3.31 -4.13
N GLN A 310 -28.68 -3.55 -2.84
CA GLN A 310 -27.33 -3.81 -2.32
C GLN A 310 -26.62 -4.98 -3.01
N GLU A 311 -27.32 -6.10 -3.20
CA GLU A 311 -26.74 -7.30 -3.84
C GLU A 311 -26.29 -7.00 -5.28
N THR A 312 -27.14 -6.35 -6.07
CA THR A 312 -26.80 -5.97 -7.45
C THR A 312 -25.66 -4.94 -7.49
N VAL A 313 -25.68 -3.95 -6.59
CA VAL A 313 -24.60 -2.95 -6.50
C VAL A 313 -23.29 -3.62 -6.13
N LEU A 314 -23.28 -4.53 -5.16
CA LEU A 314 -22.11 -5.28 -4.75
C LEU A 314 -21.53 -6.08 -5.93
N GLU A 315 -22.35 -6.90 -6.59
CA GLU A 315 -21.94 -7.73 -7.72
C GLU A 315 -21.32 -6.90 -8.85
N LYS A 316 -21.99 -5.79 -9.23
CA LYS A 316 -21.51 -4.89 -10.28
C LYS A 316 -20.24 -4.15 -9.87
N THR A 317 -20.14 -3.72 -8.62
CA THR A 317 -18.96 -3.02 -8.10
C THR A 317 -17.76 -3.96 -8.07
N GLN A 318 -17.91 -5.20 -7.59
CA GLN A 318 -16.85 -6.20 -7.58
C GLN A 318 -16.38 -6.54 -9.00
N THR A 319 -17.31 -6.70 -9.94
CA THR A 319 -16.99 -6.96 -11.35
C THR A 319 -16.19 -5.82 -12.00
N ALA A 320 -16.49 -4.58 -11.61
CA ALA A 320 -15.88 -3.38 -12.19
C ALA A 320 -14.74 -2.80 -11.34
N ILE A 321 -14.29 -3.47 -10.27
CA ILE A 321 -13.46 -2.85 -9.22
C ILE A 321 -12.13 -2.29 -9.78
N GLU A 322 -11.50 -3.01 -10.70
CA GLU A 322 -10.27 -2.56 -11.38
C GLU A 322 -10.53 -1.34 -12.26
N ALA A 323 -11.66 -1.30 -12.97
CA ALA A 323 -12.04 -0.17 -13.80
C ALA A 323 -12.33 1.07 -12.96
N ILE A 324 -12.99 0.90 -11.81
CA ILE A 324 -13.22 1.96 -10.82
C ILE A 324 -11.88 2.48 -10.28
N GLY A 325 -10.97 1.57 -9.89
CA GLY A 325 -9.64 1.95 -9.39
C GLY A 325 -8.83 2.74 -10.42
N ASN A 326 -8.82 2.30 -11.68
CA ASN A 326 -8.16 3.00 -12.78
C ASN A 326 -8.80 4.37 -13.04
N TYR A 327 -10.12 4.44 -13.01
CA TYR A 327 -10.88 5.67 -13.17
C TYR A 327 -10.56 6.71 -12.09
N LEU A 328 -10.45 6.27 -10.84
CA LEU A 328 -10.05 7.11 -9.71
C LEU A 328 -8.54 7.37 -9.67
N ASN A 329 -7.75 6.83 -10.61
CA ASN A 329 -6.29 6.91 -10.64
C ASN A 329 -5.67 6.45 -9.31
N LEU A 330 -6.11 5.29 -8.82
CA LEU A 330 -5.54 4.65 -7.64
C LEU A 330 -4.13 4.12 -7.93
N PRO A 331 -3.28 3.96 -6.90
CA PRO A 331 -1.99 3.33 -7.07
C PRO A 331 -2.11 1.94 -7.70
N THR A 332 -1.24 1.67 -8.68
CA THR A 332 -1.25 0.38 -9.41
C THR A 332 -0.42 -0.70 -8.72
N SER A 333 0.40 -0.32 -7.74
CA SER A 333 1.27 -1.20 -6.96
C SER A 333 1.56 -0.60 -5.57
N GLY A 334 2.02 -1.44 -4.64
CA GLY A 334 2.48 -1.03 -3.33
C GLY A 334 3.67 -0.06 -3.42
N ALA A 335 4.54 -0.22 -4.42
CA ALA A 335 5.61 0.75 -4.70
C ALA A 335 5.09 2.13 -5.12
N ASP A 336 4.06 2.17 -5.99
CA ASP A 336 3.41 3.42 -6.40
C ASP A 336 2.66 4.08 -5.22
N LEU A 337 2.02 3.28 -4.37
CA LEU A 337 1.42 3.78 -3.13
C LEU A 337 2.49 4.37 -2.21
N ALA A 338 3.54 3.62 -1.88
CA ALA A 338 4.59 4.04 -0.95
C ALA A 338 5.25 5.36 -1.37
N GLU A 339 5.44 5.58 -2.69
CA GLU A 339 5.98 6.81 -3.26
C GLU A 339 5.07 8.04 -3.01
N LYS A 340 3.75 7.84 -3.10
CA LYS A 340 2.74 8.89 -2.90
C LYS A 340 2.56 9.25 -1.42
N LEU A 341 2.81 8.32 -0.50
CA LEU A 341 2.65 8.52 0.95
C LEU A 341 3.79 9.35 1.55
N ALA A 342 3.67 10.68 1.47
CA ALA A 342 4.72 11.58 1.94
C ALA A 342 4.93 11.55 3.47
N VAL A 343 3.94 11.11 4.25
CA VAL A 343 4.07 10.92 5.70
C VAL A 343 5.10 9.84 6.05
N LEU A 344 5.31 8.88 5.14
CA LEU A 344 6.34 7.84 5.26
C LEU A 344 7.71 8.32 4.75
N ASN A 345 7.77 9.45 4.04
CA ASN A 345 8.99 9.99 3.49
C ASN A 345 9.77 10.81 4.53
N LEU A 346 10.87 10.22 5.01
CA LEU A 346 11.72 10.80 6.04
C LEU A 346 13.11 11.16 5.53
N SER A 347 13.25 11.38 4.22
CA SER A 347 14.51 11.76 3.56
C SER A 347 15.19 12.98 4.21
N ASN A 348 14.41 13.92 4.73
CA ASN A 348 14.95 15.09 5.42
C ASN A 348 15.51 14.76 6.84
N ALA A 349 15.05 13.68 7.49
CA ALA A 349 15.52 13.24 8.81
C ALA A 349 16.99 12.75 8.81
N ALA A 350 17.56 12.50 7.63
CA ALA A 350 18.96 12.11 7.43
C ALA A 350 19.98 13.16 7.91
N SER A 351 19.58 14.43 8.00
CA SER A 351 20.42 15.54 8.49
C SER A 351 20.82 15.44 9.97
N ALA A 352 20.22 14.49 10.74
CA ALA A 352 20.46 14.35 12.18
C ALA A 352 21.42 13.20 12.59
N ARG A 353 22.03 12.46 11.65
CA ARG A 353 22.78 11.23 11.97
C ARG A 353 24.28 11.25 11.70
N ASN A 354 24.95 10.54 12.60
CA ASN A 354 26.37 10.16 12.61
C ASN A 354 26.62 9.20 11.43
N ALA A 355 27.62 9.48 10.58
CA ALA A 355 27.85 8.78 9.30
C ALA A 355 27.93 7.25 9.40
N LYS A 356 28.32 6.69 10.56
CA LYS A 356 28.35 5.24 10.80
C LYS A 356 26.99 4.54 10.81
N HIS A 357 25.89 5.26 11.07
CA HIS A 357 24.51 4.73 11.00
C HIS A 357 23.77 5.18 9.74
N GLN A 358 24.42 5.94 8.85
CA GLN A 358 23.94 6.18 7.48
C GLN A 358 24.24 4.98 6.58
N ASN A 359 25.11 4.07 7.02
CA ASN A 359 25.43 2.82 6.35
C ASN A 359 24.38 1.71 6.56
N TYR A 360 23.09 2.04 6.46
CA TYR A 360 22.09 1.01 6.10
C TYR A 360 22.26 0.60 4.63
N GLN A 361 22.84 1.50 3.82
CA GLN A 361 23.51 1.23 2.54
C GLN A 361 24.38 -0.04 2.57
N LEU A 362 25.14 -0.28 3.64
CA LEU A 362 26.04 -1.43 3.80
C LEU A 362 25.35 -2.71 4.32
N ARG A 363 24.14 -2.61 4.88
CA ARG A 363 23.32 -3.79 5.25
C ARG A 363 22.50 -4.33 4.07
N TYR A 364 22.25 -3.49 3.07
CA TYR A 364 21.60 -3.85 1.81
C TYR A 364 22.58 -3.93 0.62
N SER A 365 23.89 -3.83 0.87
CA SER A 365 24.93 -3.83 -0.17
C SER A 365 25.33 -5.24 -0.61
N ARG A 366 24.60 -5.78 -1.57
CA ARG A 366 25.20 -5.99 -2.89
C ARG A 366 24.51 -5.17 -3.99
N VAL A 367 23.51 -4.37 -3.60
CA VAL A 367 22.73 -3.48 -4.49
C VAL A 367 23.38 -2.11 -4.64
N LEU A 368 24.63 -1.90 -4.21
CA LEU A 368 25.35 -0.64 -4.41
C LEU A 368 26.74 -0.92 -5.03
N GLU A 369 27.00 -0.29 -6.18
CA GLU A 369 28.38 0.05 -6.54
C GLU A 369 28.74 1.36 -5.81
N ASN A 370 29.74 1.32 -4.93
CA ASN A 370 30.40 2.51 -4.38
C ASN A 370 29.46 3.53 -3.70
N ASP A 371 28.60 3.08 -2.79
CA ASP A 371 27.78 3.95 -1.91
C ASP A 371 26.84 4.92 -2.64
N ARG A 372 26.49 4.64 -3.90
CA ARG A 372 25.57 5.45 -4.72
C ARG A 372 24.30 4.70 -5.06
N PRO A 373 23.16 5.41 -5.23
CA PRO A 373 21.97 4.79 -5.73
C PRO A 373 22.22 3.98 -6.99
N GLN A 374 21.70 2.75 -7.04
CA GLN A 374 21.80 1.97 -8.27
C GLN A 374 20.97 2.68 -9.33
N VAL A 375 21.66 3.06 -10.39
CA VAL A 375 21.11 3.73 -11.55
C VAL A 375 21.11 2.72 -12.67
N ASN A 376 19.98 2.58 -13.37
CA ASN A 376 19.86 1.73 -14.54
C ASN A 376 20.70 2.26 -15.71
N ASP A 377 20.69 1.53 -16.82
CA ASP A 377 21.36 1.91 -18.07
C ASP A 377 20.88 3.25 -18.67
N ARG A 378 19.81 3.85 -18.12
CA ARG A 378 19.19 5.10 -18.55
C ARG A 378 19.47 6.29 -17.63
N GLY A 379 20.21 6.12 -16.55
CA GLY A 379 20.45 7.23 -15.62
C GLY A 379 19.37 7.40 -14.54
N GLU A 380 18.44 6.44 -14.40
CA GLU A 380 17.34 6.46 -13.41
C GLU A 380 17.61 5.48 -12.26
N THR A 381 17.36 5.89 -11.02
CA THR A 381 17.40 5.02 -9.84
C THR A 381 16.40 3.85 -9.92
N VAL A 382 16.66 2.74 -9.20
CA VAL A 382 15.82 1.53 -9.18
C VAL A 382 14.79 1.56 -8.03
N LYS A 383 13.50 1.26 -8.30
CA LYS A 383 12.46 1.09 -7.27
C LYS A 383 12.58 -0.24 -6.51
N VAL A 384 12.03 -0.26 -5.29
CA VAL A 384 11.77 -1.48 -4.52
C VAL A 384 10.82 -2.41 -5.26
N ALA A 385 11.20 -3.68 -5.41
CA ALA A 385 10.36 -4.72 -5.98
C ALA A 385 9.65 -5.51 -4.87
N TYR A 386 8.36 -5.23 -4.65
CA TYR A 386 7.54 -5.94 -3.64
C TYR A 386 7.13 -7.35 -4.07
N GLY A 387 7.28 -7.70 -5.35
CA GLY A 387 7.10 -9.07 -5.85
C GLY A 387 5.73 -9.65 -5.51
N ILE A 388 5.71 -10.79 -4.80
CA ILE A 388 4.47 -11.50 -4.44
C ILE A 388 3.55 -10.69 -3.50
N PHE A 389 4.09 -9.72 -2.76
CA PHE A 389 3.30 -8.93 -1.82
C PHE A 389 2.41 -7.89 -2.51
N GLU A 390 2.66 -7.61 -3.80
CA GLU A 390 1.82 -6.73 -4.61
C GLU A 390 0.37 -7.20 -4.66
N THR A 391 0.16 -8.52 -4.70
CA THR A 391 -1.19 -9.09 -4.72
C THR A 391 -1.91 -8.94 -3.38
N THR A 392 -1.21 -9.05 -2.26
CA THR A 392 -1.80 -8.75 -0.95
C THR A 392 -2.23 -7.28 -0.88
N HIS A 393 -1.39 -6.37 -1.38
CA HIS A 393 -1.75 -4.95 -1.48
C HIS A 393 -3.00 -4.73 -2.36
N GLN A 394 -3.09 -5.38 -3.52
CA GLN A 394 -4.27 -5.28 -4.38
C GLN A 394 -5.54 -5.82 -3.75
N ILE A 395 -5.47 -6.96 -3.04
CA ILE A 395 -6.61 -7.52 -2.31
C ILE A 395 -7.09 -6.52 -1.26
N LEU A 396 -6.18 -5.93 -0.47
CA LEU A 396 -6.51 -4.91 0.52
C LEU A 396 -7.14 -3.67 -0.15
N GLN A 397 -6.54 -3.15 -1.21
CA GLN A 397 -7.09 -2.00 -1.95
C GLN A 397 -8.48 -2.29 -2.50
N ASN A 398 -8.73 -3.50 -3.03
CA ASN A 398 -10.03 -3.90 -3.54
C ASN A 398 -11.07 -4.04 -2.43
N ILE A 399 -10.70 -4.58 -1.27
CA ILE A 399 -11.59 -4.64 -0.09
C ILE A 399 -11.97 -3.22 0.33
N PHE A 400 -10.99 -2.33 0.51
CA PHE A 400 -11.23 -0.94 0.89
C PHE A 400 -12.14 -0.23 -0.12
N LEU A 401 -11.79 -0.29 -1.40
CA LEU A 401 -12.55 0.38 -2.45
C LEU A 401 -13.96 -0.18 -2.59
N THR A 402 -14.16 -1.50 -2.57
CA THR A 402 -15.49 -2.12 -2.68
C THR A 402 -16.38 -1.67 -1.53
N THR A 403 -15.83 -1.72 -0.33
CA THR A 403 -16.55 -1.42 0.92
C THR A 403 -16.98 0.05 1.01
N LEU A 404 -16.23 0.97 0.42
CA LEU A 404 -16.58 2.38 0.32
C LEU A 404 -17.51 2.68 -0.87
N MET A 405 -17.28 2.05 -2.03
CA MET A 405 -18.05 2.30 -3.25
C MET A 405 -19.48 1.78 -3.20
N VAL A 406 -19.73 0.65 -2.52
CA VAL A 406 -21.08 0.08 -2.41
C VAL A 406 -22.07 1.04 -1.72
N PRO A 407 -21.84 1.50 -0.47
CA PRO A 407 -22.74 2.45 0.18
C PRO A 407 -22.82 3.79 -0.57
N TYR A 408 -21.69 4.30 -1.06
CA TYR A 408 -21.67 5.52 -1.88
C TYR A 408 -22.59 5.40 -3.10
N THR A 409 -22.45 4.31 -3.86
CA THR A 409 -23.24 4.05 -5.08
C THR A 409 -24.71 3.90 -4.77
N MET A 410 -25.07 3.18 -3.71
CA MET A 410 -26.47 3.02 -3.30
C MET A 410 -27.13 4.36 -2.98
N THR A 411 -26.46 5.20 -2.19
CA THR A 411 -26.99 6.51 -1.80
C THR A 411 -27.07 7.45 -3.00
N ARG A 412 -26.01 7.53 -3.80
CA ARG A 412 -25.99 8.28 -5.06
C ARG A 412 -27.13 7.86 -5.98
N ASN A 413 -27.34 6.57 -6.20
CA ASN A 413 -28.37 6.06 -7.12
C ASN A 413 -29.78 6.33 -6.62
N ARG A 414 -30.04 6.16 -5.32
CA ARG A 414 -31.34 6.51 -4.72
C ARG A 414 -31.67 7.99 -4.91
N LEU A 415 -30.68 8.88 -4.74
CA LEU A 415 -30.87 10.31 -4.95
C LEU A 415 -31.12 10.64 -6.42
N LEU A 416 -30.41 9.98 -7.36
CA LEU A 416 -30.67 10.14 -8.77
C LEU A 416 -32.07 9.66 -9.16
N GLU A 417 -32.53 8.51 -8.66
CA GLU A 417 -33.90 8.01 -8.87
C GLU A 417 -34.95 9.02 -8.36
N GLN A 418 -34.73 9.60 -7.17
CA GLN A 418 -35.59 10.64 -6.61
C GLN A 418 -35.64 11.89 -7.51
N ILE A 419 -34.49 12.36 -8.01
CA ILE A 419 -34.41 13.49 -8.95
C ILE A 419 -35.17 13.17 -10.23
N ALA A 420 -34.94 11.99 -10.81
CA ALA A 420 -35.63 11.51 -12.00
C ALA A 420 -37.15 11.37 -11.82
N ALA A 421 -37.62 11.19 -10.59
CA ALA A 421 -39.04 11.17 -10.21
C ALA A 421 -39.60 12.58 -9.90
N GLY A 422 -38.82 13.64 -10.11
CA GLY A 422 -39.26 15.03 -9.90
C GLY A 422 -39.00 15.59 -8.49
N GLN A 423 -38.34 14.84 -7.61
CA GLN A 423 -38.10 15.24 -6.21
C GLN A 423 -36.84 16.10 -6.05
N TYR A 424 -36.73 17.19 -6.82
CA TYR A 424 -35.56 18.09 -6.82
C TYR A 424 -35.92 19.56 -6.52
N THR A 425 -37.21 19.89 -6.42
CA THR A 425 -37.69 21.27 -6.21
C THR A 425 -37.69 21.71 -4.74
N THR A 426 -37.55 20.77 -3.81
CA THR A 426 -37.51 21.05 -2.37
C THR A 426 -36.06 21.03 -1.89
N PRO A 427 -35.57 22.09 -1.21
CA PRO A 427 -34.23 22.10 -0.65
C PRO A 427 -34.02 20.95 0.34
N ARG A 428 -32.98 20.13 0.12
CA ARG A 428 -32.67 18.99 0.99
C ARG A 428 -31.83 19.36 2.22
N LYS A 429 -31.29 20.59 2.27
CA LYS A 429 -30.46 21.13 3.37
C LYS A 429 -29.31 20.19 3.74
N VAL A 430 -28.57 19.72 2.74
CA VAL A 430 -27.43 18.82 2.96
C VAL A 430 -26.26 19.62 3.54
N LEU A 431 -25.68 19.11 4.62
CA LEU A 431 -24.49 19.68 5.24
C LEU A 431 -23.22 19.13 4.60
N GLU A 432 -22.14 19.90 4.72
CA GLU A 432 -20.81 19.47 4.30
C GLU A 432 -20.34 18.27 5.15
N PRO A 433 -19.90 17.16 4.53
CA PRO A 433 -19.51 15.96 5.25
C PRO A 433 -18.18 16.19 5.99
N SER A 434 -18.07 15.71 7.23
CA SER A 434 -16.84 15.81 8.02
C SER A 434 -16.62 14.57 8.87
N LEU A 435 -15.42 14.00 8.79
CA LEU A 435 -14.99 12.88 9.62
C LEU A 435 -14.94 13.21 11.12
N GLN A 436 -14.98 14.50 11.50
CA GLN A 436 -15.07 14.94 12.90
C GLN A 436 -16.52 14.99 13.42
N VAL A 437 -17.50 15.06 12.52
CA VAL A 437 -18.91 15.21 12.84
C VAL A 437 -19.65 13.89 12.73
N GLU A 438 -19.32 13.09 11.73
CA GLU A 438 -19.96 11.81 11.45
C GLU A 438 -19.50 10.72 12.42
N ALA A 439 -20.43 9.86 12.83
CA ALA A 439 -20.19 8.86 13.87
C ALA A 439 -19.32 7.68 13.39
N THR A 440 -19.42 7.35 12.10
CA THR A 440 -18.67 6.27 11.48
C THR A 440 -18.17 6.68 10.10
N LEU A 441 -17.17 5.94 9.59
CA LEU A 441 -16.70 6.08 8.22
C LEU A 441 -17.84 5.96 7.19
N PHE A 442 -18.76 5.01 7.38
CA PHE A 442 -19.85 4.80 6.42
C PHE A 442 -20.93 5.87 6.48
N ASP A 443 -21.16 6.49 7.65
CA ASP A 443 -22.01 7.68 7.76
C ASP A 443 -21.39 8.85 6.97
N TYR A 444 -20.07 9.03 7.07
CA TYR A 444 -19.35 10.00 6.25
C TYR A 444 -19.47 9.72 4.75
N ILE A 445 -19.37 8.47 4.31
CA ILE A 445 -19.53 8.10 2.90
C ILE A 445 -20.96 8.36 2.40
N ASP A 446 -21.99 8.08 3.21
CA ASP A 446 -23.39 8.40 2.89
C ASP A 446 -23.60 9.92 2.77
N ALA A 447 -23.10 10.68 3.75
CA ALA A 447 -23.16 12.14 3.77
C ALA A 447 -22.43 12.74 2.56
N LEU A 448 -21.27 12.19 2.18
CA LEU A 448 -20.51 12.61 1.01
C LEU A 448 -21.31 12.40 -0.30
N ALA A 449 -21.91 11.22 -0.48
CA ALA A 449 -22.74 10.93 -1.65
C ALA A 449 -23.92 11.91 -1.75
N ARG A 450 -24.59 12.18 -0.62
CA ARG A 450 -25.67 13.17 -0.54
C ARG A 450 -25.19 14.56 -0.93
N PHE A 451 -24.11 15.00 -0.31
CA PHE A 451 -23.57 16.34 -0.53
C PHE A 451 -23.21 16.54 -2.00
N GLN A 452 -22.44 15.61 -2.59
CA GLN A 452 -22.01 15.73 -3.98
C GLN A 452 -23.16 15.72 -4.98
N VAL A 453 -24.20 14.90 -4.79
CA VAL A 453 -25.38 14.93 -5.67
C VAL A 453 -26.21 16.21 -5.46
N ASP A 454 -26.33 16.70 -4.22
CA ASP A 454 -27.09 17.93 -3.91
C ASP A 454 -26.47 19.17 -4.55
N GLN A 455 -25.13 19.27 -4.58
CA GLN A 455 -24.42 20.34 -5.30
C GLN A 455 -24.76 20.39 -6.80
N LEU A 456 -25.27 19.30 -7.38
CA LEU A 456 -25.61 19.19 -8.79
C LEU A 456 -27.08 19.48 -9.10
N ILE A 457 -27.93 19.75 -8.11
CA ILE A 457 -29.36 20.08 -8.34
C ILE A 457 -29.52 21.30 -9.25
N GLY A 458 -28.60 22.27 -9.18
CA GLY A 458 -28.60 23.42 -10.08
C GLY A 458 -28.58 23.07 -11.56
N LEU A 459 -28.05 21.89 -11.94
CA LEU A 459 -28.11 21.40 -13.33
C LEU A 459 -29.53 21.03 -13.75
N VAL A 460 -30.31 20.45 -12.84
CA VAL A 460 -31.71 20.06 -13.07
C VAL A 460 -32.58 21.32 -13.22
N GLU A 461 -32.39 22.29 -12.34
CA GLU A 461 -33.09 23.60 -12.42
C GLU A 461 -32.74 24.33 -13.72
N ARG A 462 -31.46 24.32 -14.11
CA ARG A 462 -31.00 24.90 -15.36
C ARG A 462 -31.62 24.20 -16.57
N GLY A 463 -31.65 22.86 -16.58
CA GLY A 463 -32.28 22.07 -17.62
C GLY A 463 -33.75 22.39 -17.79
N LYS A 464 -34.48 22.51 -16.68
CA LYS A 464 -35.89 22.94 -16.70
C LYS A 464 -36.05 24.34 -17.29
N LYS A 465 -35.24 25.31 -16.85
CA LYS A 465 -35.28 26.69 -17.35
C LYS A 465 -35.01 26.75 -18.85
N ASP A 466 -34.00 26.03 -19.33
CA ASP A 466 -33.68 26.00 -20.76
C ASP A 466 -34.78 25.31 -21.57
N TYR A 467 -35.42 24.26 -21.04
CA TYR A 467 -36.58 23.59 -21.66
C TYR A 467 -37.80 24.50 -21.77
N ASP A 468 -38.20 25.10 -20.65
CA ASP A 468 -39.33 26.04 -20.60
C ASP A 468 -39.06 27.26 -21.52
N GLY A 469 -37.79 27.64 -21.70
CA GLY A 469 -37.33 28.71 -22.58
C GLY A 469 -36.98 28.29 -24.02
N MET A 470 -37.23 27.04 -24.43
CA MET A 470 -36.91 26.51 -25.78
C MET A 470 -35.44 26.69 -26.22
N SER A 471 -34.50 26.57 -25.27
CA SER A 471 -33.06 26.80 -25.47
C SER A 471 -32.18 25.63 -24.98
N THR A 472 -32.76 24.43 -24.88
CA THR A 472 -32.07 23.23 -24.38
C THR A 472 -30.86 22.85 -25.22
N ALA A 473 -29.81 22.38 -24.55
CA ALA A 473 -28.71 21.70 -25.21
C ALA A 473 -29.18 20.37 -25.83
N GLY A 474 -29.33 20.32 -27.15
CA GLY A 474 -29.78 19.13 -27.89
C GLY A 474 -28.72 18.03 -28.06
N SER A 475 -27.52 18.19 -27.50
CA SER A 475 -26.48 17.15 -27.51
C SER A 475 -25.52 17.29 -26.34
N PHE A 476 -24.80 16.22 -26.04
CA PHE A 476 -23.73 16.22 -25.04
C PHE A 476 -22.62 17.26 -25.33
N SER A 477 -22.32 17.50 -26.61
CA SER A 477 -21.34 18.51 -27.03
C SER A 477 -21.85 19.93 -26.74
N ALA A 478 -23.11 20.20 -27.07
CA ALA A 478 -23.75 21.49 -26.78
C ALA A 478 -23.83 21.74 -25.27
N PHE A 479 -24.16 20.72 -24.48
CA PHE A 479 -24.16 20.79 -23.02
C PHE A 479 -22.76 21.06 -22.47
N SER A 480 -21.74 20.35 -22.98
CA SER A 480 -20.35 20.58 -22.56
C SER A 480 -19.84 21.97 -22.90
N HIS A 481 -20.29 22.56 -24.01
CA HIS A 481 -20.01 23.96 -24.33
C HIS A 481 -20.70 24.90 -23.33
N LEU A 482 -21.96 24.62 -23.00
CA LEU A 482 -22.75 25.37 -22.03
C LEU A 482 -22.07 25.39 -20.64
N MET A 483 -21.60 24.24 -20.14
CA MET A 483 -20.84 24.12 -18.89
C MET A 483 -19.54 24.95 -18.86
N ARG A 484 -18.92 25.22 -20.01
CA ARG A 484 -17.64 25.94 -20.11
C ARG A 484 -17.79 27.44 -20.29
N VAL A 485 -18.87 27.87 -20.94
CA VAL A 485 -19.03 29.25 -21.39
C VAL A 485 -20.01 30.04 -20.54
N TYR A 486 -21.11 29.43 -20.06
CA TYR A 486 -22.15 30.15 -19.34
C TYR A 486 -21.79 30.28 -17.85
N PRO A 487 -21.63 31.50 -17.31
CA PRO A 487 -21.17 31.71 -15.93
C PRO A 487 -22.03 31.01 -14.88
N GLU A 488 -23.36 31.04 -15.04
CA GLU A 488 -24.31 30.41 -14.11
C GLU A 488 -24.10 28.91 -13.97
N VAL A 489 -23.74 28.23 -15.06
CA VAL A 489 -23.59 26.77 -15.09
C VAL A 489 -22.15 26.36 -14.80
N LYS A 490 -21.19 27.16 -15.25
CA LYS A 490 -19.78 27.03 -14.89
C LYS A 490 -19.56 27.15 -13.38
N ALA A 491 -20.37 27.97 -12.68
CA ALA A 491 -20.30 28.12 -11.23
C ALA A 491 -20.65 26.84 -10.47
N ILE A 492 -21.46 25.93 -11.06
CA ILE A 492 -21.80 24.64 -10.44
C ILE A 492 -20.55 23.77 -10.31
N ASN A 493 -19.68 23.77 -11.32
CA ASN A 493 -18.35 23.19 -11.19
C ASN A 493 -17.32 23.88 -12.10
N PRO A 494 -16.45 24.75 -11.53
CA PRO A 494 -15.43 25.46 -12.29
C PRO A 494 -14.42 24.55 -12.99
N SER A 495 -14.21 23.34 -12.49
CA SER A 495 -13.25 22.34 -12.97
C SER A 495 -13.88 21.32 -13.94
N TYR A 496 -15.09 21.57 -14.46
CA TYR A 496 -15.78 20.67 -15.40
C TYR A 496 -14.91 20.20 -16.58
N ALA A 497 -14.00 21.04 -17.07
CA ALA A 497 -13.14 20.68 -18.20
C ALA A 497 -12.23 19.48 -17.92
N GLU A 498 -11.73 19.37 -16.68
CA GLU A 498 -10.74 18.38 -16.25
C GLU A 498 -11.37 17.03 -15.87
N MET A 499 -12.69 16.99 -15.66
CA MET A 499 -13.41 15.78 -15.29
C MET A 499 -13.35 14.69 -16.36
N SER A 500 -13.48 13.46 -15.89
CA SER A 500 -13.71 12.30 -16.74
C SER A 500 -14.98 12.43 -17.61
N LYS A 501 -15.00 11.66 -18.71
CA LYS A 501 -16.19 11.59 -19.58
C LYS A 501 -17.42 11.01 -18.86
N ALA A 502 -17.23 10.03 -17.98
CA ALA A 502 -18.32 9.38 -17.26
C ALA A 502 -19.04 10.37 -16.32
N THR A 503 -18.30 11.17 -15.55
CA THR A 503 -18.88 12.23 -14.69
C THR A 503 -19.65 13.25 -15.51
N LYS A 504 -19.07 13.69 -16.62
CA LYS A 504 -19.74 14.62 -17.53
C LYS A 504 -21.06 14.05 -18.06
N GLN A 505 -21.14 12.75 -18.33
CA GLN A 505 -22.39 12.09 -18.73
C GLN A 505 -23.44 12.10 -17.61
N VAL A 506 -23.04 11.93 -16.35
CA VAL A 506 -23.95 12.08 -15.21
C VAL A 506 -24.48 13.52 -15.11
N TYR A 507 -23.62 14.52 -15.33
CA TYR A 507 -24.04 15.93 -15.32
C TYR A 507 -25.04 16.21 -16.43
N TYR A 508 -24.81 15.67 -17.63
CA TYR A 508 -25.73 15.80 -18.75
C TYR A 508 -27.06 15.08 -18.49
N TRP A 509 -27.01 13.91 -17.85
CA TRP A 509 -28.20 13.19 -17.40
C TRP A 509 -29.02 14.00 -16.39
N LEU A 510 -28.36 14.61 -15.40
CA LEU A 510 -29.00 15.50 -14.43
C LEU A 510 -29.65 16.70 -15.11
N TYR A 511 -28.95 17.33 -16.06
CA TYR A 511 -29.51 18.42 -16.86
C TYR A 511 -30.80 18.00 -17.59
N GLN A 512 -30.81 16.82 -18.23
CA GLN A 512 -32.01 16.34 -18.92
C GLN A 512 -33.11 15.84 -17.98
N SER A 513 -32.81 15.52 -16.71
CA SER A 513 -33.72 14.78 -15.83
C SER A 513 -35.09 15.42 -15.63
N SER A 514 -35.21 16.75 -15.72
CA SER A 514 -36.48 17.47 -15.59
C SER A 514 -37.37 17.45 -16.83
N PHE A 515 -36.84 17.09 -18.00
CA PHE A 515 -37.56 17.07 -19.28
C PHE A 515 -37.33 15.81 -20.11
N LYS A 516 -36.59 14.82 -19.59
CA LYS A 516 -36.22 13.56 -20.27
C LYS A 516 -37.40 12.83 -20.91
N ASP A 517 -38.58 12.87 -20.28
CA ASP A 517 -39.75 12.10 -20.72
C ASP A 517 -40.36 12.70 -22.01
N THR A 518 -39.99 13.94 -22.33
CA THR A 518 -40.37 14.63 -23.57
C THR A 518 -39.41 14.34 -24.72
N LEU A 519 -38.23 13.78 -24.42
CA LEU A 519 -37.21 13.43 -25.41
C LEU A 519 -37.44 12.02 -25.97
N PRO A 520 -37.13 11.79 -27.26
CA PRO A 520 -36.97 10.45 -27.82
C PRO A 520 -35.93 9.60 -27.06
N ASP A 521 -36.15 8.28 -26.97
CA ASP A 521 -35.26 7.38 -26.21
C ASP A 521 -33.79 7.39 -26.66
N ASN A 522 -33.53 7.67 -27.93
CA ASN A 522 -32.18 7.77 -28.50
C ASN A 522 -31.49 9.11 -28.19
N GLU A 523 -32.23 10.12 -27.72
CA GLU A 523 -31.71 11.45 -27.34
C GLU A 523 -31.55 11.59 -25.81
N ARG A 524 -32.13 10.66 -25.05
CA ARG A 524 -31.98 10.59 -23.60
C ARG A 524 -30.55 10.20 -23.23
N ALA A 525 -29.95 11.01 -22.36
CA ALA A 525 -28.72 10.68 -21.68
C ALA A 525 -28.91 9.40 -20.88
N LYS A 526 -27.88 8.55 -20.86
CA LYS A 526 -27.83 7.31 -20.09
C LYS A 526 -26.61 7.35 -19.17
N ILE A 527 -26.74 6.72 -18.02
CA ILE A 527 -25.70 6.61 -16.98
C ILE A 527 -25.16 5.18 -16.86
N ASP A 528 -25.43 4.33 -17.86
CA ASP A 528 -25.00 2.93 -17.95
C ASP A 528 -24.09 2.71 -19.15
#